data_AF-A0AAN9JGE2-F1
#
_entry.id   AF-A0AAN9JGE2-F1
#
_cell.length_a   1.000
_cell.length_b   1.000
_cell.length_c   1.000
_cell.angle_alpha   90.00
_cell.angle_beta   90.00
_cell.angle_gamma   90.00
#
_symmetry.space_group_name_H-M   'P 1'
#
loop_
_entity.id
_entity.type
_entity.pdbx_description
1 polymer ?
#
loop_
_entity_poly.entity_id
_entity_poly.type
_entity_poly.pdbx_seq_one_letter_code
_entity_poly.pdbx_strand_id
1 'polypeptide(L)'
;MFLCGANDLITIFVAPECFSLCSYLLSGYTKKDIRSNEATTKYLLMGGASSSILVYGFSWLYGSSGGEIELQEIVNGLINTQMYNSPGILIALIFITVGIGFKLSPAPSHQWTPDVYEGVRVRNNESLYDKQIHFASSLLRKEVRNPLFDSDSPTPVVAFLSVTSKVAASASATRIFDIPFYFSSNEWHLLLEILAILSMILGNLIAITQTSMKRMLAYSSIGQIGYVIIGIIVGDSNGGYASMITYTLFYISMNLGTFACIVSFGLRTGTDNIRDYAGLYTKDPFLALSLALCLLSLGGLPPLADIIFMEYDSLSRCLGGEMVDTRDSKSRAKERGVRFEIIRPAPPRIYASTRIKQRRLLAFQPSFSFRDLSEKKENSVLLGREYVNRTNRPVDLFASEQNNSN
;
A
#
# COMPACT_ATOMS: atom_id res chain seq x y z
N MET A 1 -13.65 -0.76 17.61
CA MET A 1 -14.71 -0.04 18.37
C MET A 1 -14.14 0.61 19.61
N PHE A 2 -13.65 -0.15 20.61
CA PHE A 2 -13.04 0.43 21.83
C PHE A 2 -11.93 1.43 21.53
N LEU A 3 -11.03 1.12 20.59
CA LEU A 3 -9.94 2.02 20.21
C LEU A 3 -10.42 3.39 19.68
N CYS A 4 -11.53 3.43 18.94
CA CYS A 4 -12.04 4.67 18.34
C CYS A 4 -12.59 5.65 19.39
N GLY A 5 -12.97 5.15 20.57
CA GLY A 5 -13.44 5.96 21.69
C GLY A 5 -12.43 6.06 22.84
N ALA A 6 -11.22 5.56 22.67
CA ALA A 6 -10.24 5.48 23.75
C ALA A 6 -9.66 6.86 24.07
N ASN A 7 -9.79 7.28 25.34
CA ASN A 7 -9.23 8.52 25.87
C ASN A 7 -8.07 8.28 26.85
N ASP A 8 -7.75 7.02 27.15
CA ASP A 8 -6.76 6.62 28.15
C ASP A 8 -5.64 5.81 27.50
N LEU A 9 -4.40 5.99 27.97
CA LEU A 9 -3.25 5.24 27.46
C LEU A 9 -3.44 3.72 27.55
N ILE A 10 -4.09 3.23 28.61
CA ILE A 10 -4.34 1.79 28.81
C ILE A 10 -5.26 1.27 27.72
N THR A 11 -6.39 1.94 27.46
CA THR A 11 -7.35 1.49 26.44
C THR A 11 -6.74 1.56 25.05
N ILE A 12 -5.94 2.60 24.79
CA ILE A 12 -5.17 2.76 23.55
C ILE A 12 -4.14 1.63 23.37
N PHE A 13 -3.57 1.09 24.44
CA PHE A 13 -2.66 -0.05 24.36
C PHE A 13 -3.39 -1.40 24.25
N VAL A 14 -4.37 -1.64 25.12
CA VAL A 14 -5.03 -2.94 25.26
C VAL A 14 -5.91 -3.25 24.04
N ALA A 15 -6.60 -2.26 23.47
CA ALA A 15 -7.51 -2.52 22.34
C ALA A 15 -6.78 -3.00 21.07
N PRO A 16 -5.67 -2.39 20.62
CA PRO A 16 -4.88 -2.88 19.50
C PRO A 16 -4.16 -4.20 19.79
N GLU A 17 -3.84 -4.51 21.06
CA GLU A 17 -3.24 -5.80 21.43
C GLU A 17 -4.26 -6.94 21.44
N CYS A 18 -5.47 -6.71 21.93
CA CYS A 18 -6.53 -7.70 21.81
C CYS A 18 -6.84 -7.97 20.32
N PHE A 19 -6.85 -6.92 19.49
CA PHE A 19 -7.02 -7.07 18.05
C PHE A 19 -5.84 -7.81 17.39
N SER A 20 -4.60 -7.54 17.81
CA SER A 20 -3.39 -8.15 17.25
C SER A 20 -3.31 -9.65 17.56
N LEU A 21 -3.66 -10.07 18.78
CA LEU A 21 -3.69 -11.48 19.15
C LEU A 21 -4.70 -12.26 18.30
N CYS A 22 -5.88 -11.68 18.07
CA CYS A 22 -6.88 -12.26 17.17
C CYS A 22 -6.37 -12.33 15.73
N SER A 23 -5.67 -11.30 15.25
CA SER A 23 -5.13 -11.29 13.88
C SER A 23 -4.02 -12.32 13.69
N TYR A 24 -3.14 -12.53 14.67
CA TYR A 24 -2.10 -13.57 14.63
C TYR A 24 -2.70 -14.97 14.56
N LEU A 25 -3.73 -15.25 15.37
CA LEU A 25 -4.42 -16.54 15.34
C LEU A 25 -5.11 -16.78 13.99
N LEU A 26 -5.72 -15.73 13.44
CA LEU A 26 -6.47 -15.82 12.19
C LEU A 26 -5.54 -15.95 10.97
N SER A 27 -4.34 -15.34 10.98
CA SER A 27 -3.35 -15.54 9.91
C SER A 27 -2.79 -16.96 9.88
N GLY A 28 -2.73 -17.62 11.04
CA GLY A 28 -2.26 -19.00 11.23
C GLY A 28 -3.35 -20.06 11.18
N TYR A 29 -4.53 -19.73 10.63
CA TYR A 29 -5.68 -20.64 10.61
C TYR A 29 -5.37 -21.96 9.88
N THR A 30 -4.63 -21.90 8.76
CA THR A 30 -4.23 -23.08 7.98
C THR A 30 -2.97 -23.73 8.55
N LYS A 31 -3.09 -24.37 9.72
CA LYS A 31 -1.98 -24.99 10.48
C LYS A 31 -1.07 -25.94 9.69
N LYS A 32 -1.59 -26.54 8.61
CA LYS A 32 -0.85 -27.49 7.76
C LYS A 32 0.06 -26.79 6.74
N ASP A 33 -0.16 -25.50 6.45
CA ASP A 33 0.58 -24.78 5.44
C ASP A 33 1.81 -24.10 6.05
N ILE A 34 2.99 -24.56 5.66
CA ILE A 34 4.27 -24.03 6.17
C ILE A 34 4.39 -22.52 5.93
N ARG A 35 3.90 -22.02 4.79
CA ARG A 35 3.98 -20.59 4.47
C ARG A 35 3.07 -19.71 5.32
N SER A 36 1.87 -20.21 5.66
CA SER A 36 0.96 -19.49 6.58
C SER A 36 1.57 -19.45 7.98
N ASN A 37 2.16 -20.57 8.43
CA ASN A 37 2.86 -20.63 9.72
C ASN A 37 4.09 -19.71 9.77
N GLU A 38 4.89 -19.66 8.70
CA GLU A 38 6.03 -18.75 8.59
C GLU A 38 5.58 -17.28 8.65
N ALA A 39 4.57 -16.91 7.86
CA ALA A 39 4.02 -15.55 7.84
C ALA A 39 3.44 -15.15 9.21
N THR A 40 2.73 -16.06 9.86
CA THR A 40 2.15 -15.84 11.19
C THR A 40 3.23 -15.67 12.25
N THR A 41 4.27 -16.48 12.21
CA THR A 41 5.40 -16.39 13.15
C THR A 41 6.12 -15.04 12.98
N LYS A 42 6.38 -14.62 11.73
CA LYS A 42 6.94 -13.29 11.43
C LYS A 42 6.05 -12.17 11.95
N TYR A 43 4.74 -12.27 11.71
CA TYR A 43 3.77 -11.26 12.11
C TYR A 43 3.70 -11.12 13.64
N LEU A 44 3.63 -12.24 14.35
CA LEU A 44 3.61 -12.28 15.81
C LEU A 44 4.90 -11.72 16.41
N LEU A 45 6.07 -12.09 15.90
CA LEU A 45 7.36 -11.62 16.43
C LEU A 45 7.56 -10.11 16.21
N MET A 46 7.32 -9.62 14.99
CA MET A 46 7.45 -8.19 14.71
C MET A 46 6.37 -7.38 15.44
N GLY A 47 5.17 -7.94 15.59
CA GLY A 47 4.06 -7.34 16.32
C GLY A 47 4.29 -7.28 17.83
N GLY A 48 4.84 -8.32 18.44
CA GLY A 48 5.24 -8.31 19.85
C GLY A 48 6.36 -7.30 20.12
N ALA A 49 7.36 -7.23 19.23
CA ALA A 49 8.45 -6.25 19.34
C ALA A 49 7.95 -4.81 19.25
N SER A 50 7.08 -4.48 18.27
CA SER A 50 6.53 -3.12 18.14
C SER A 50 5.64 -2.73 19.31
N SER A 51 4.86 -3.67 19.84
CA SER A 51 4.00 -3.43 21.01
C SER A 51 4.83 -3.18 22.27
N SER A 52 5.98 -3.87 22.42
CA SER A 52 6.92 -3.63 23.51
C SER A 52 7.53 -2.23 23.45
N ILE A 53 7.92 -1.79 22.24
CA ILE A 53 8.44 -0.43 22.01
C ILE A 53 7.36 0.62 22.33
N LEU A 54 6.11 0.37 21.93
CA LEU A 54 4.98 1.26 22.18
C LEU A 54 4.71 1.43 23.69
N VAL A 55 4.68 0.33 24.46
CA VAL A 55 4.51 0.39 25.93
C VAL A 55 5.63 1.18 26.58
N TYR A 56 6.87 1.01 26.13
CA TYR A 56 7.97 1.79 26.66
C TYR A 56 7.81 3.29 26.37
N GLY A 57 7.30 3.66 25.20
CA GLY A 57 6.91 5.04 24.89
C GLY A 57 5.82 5.59 25.82
N PHE A 58 4.78 4.80 26.09
CA PHE A 58 3.73 5.17 27.06
C PHE A 58 4.26 5.26 28.49
N SER A 59 5.21 4.40 28.87
CA SER A 59 5.86 4.47 30.19
C SER A 59 6.60 5.78 30.39
N TRP A 60 7.24 6.32 29.36
CA TRP A 60 7.91 7.63 29.42
C TRP A 60 6.92 8.79 29.54
N LEU A 61 5.79 8.73 28.81
CA LEU A 61 4.71 9.72 28.96
C LEU A 61 4.12 9.70 30.37
N TYR A 62 3.78 8.51 30.86
CA TYR A 62 3.21 8.30 32.19
C TYR A 62 4.15 8.82 33.29
N GLY A 63 5.44 8.47 33.21
CA GLY A 63 6.44 8.93 34.18
C GLY A 63 6.67 10.44 34.16
N SER A 64 6.70 11.06 32.98
CA SER A 64 6.92 12.51 32.83
C SER A 64 5.70 13.34 33.24
N SER A 65 4.51 12.77 33.14
CA SER A 65 3.25 13.40 33.53
C SER A 65 3.01 13.40 35.04
N GLY A 66 3.68 12.52 35.79
CA GLY A 66 3.48 12.37 37.23
C GLY A 66 2.48 11.27 37.61
N GLY A 67 2.12 10.39 36.67
CA GLY A 67 1.24 9.24 36.92
C GLY A 67 -0.15 9.33 36.31
N GLU A 68 -0.42 10.30 35.43
CA GLU A 68 -1.71 10.43 34.76
C GLU A 68 -1.84 9.46 33.57
N ILE A 69 -3.06 8.98 33.34
CA ILE A 69 -3.36 7.94 32.33
C ILE A 69 -4.29 8.49 31.24
N GLU A 70 -5.16 9.43 31.58
CA GLU A 70 -6.05 10.10 30.63
C GLU A 70 -5.24 11.06 29.74
N LEU A 71 -5.51 11.09 28.43
CA LEU A 71 -4.74 11.90 27.48
C LEU A 71 -4.77 13.40 27.81
N GLN A 72 -5.89 13.92 28.32
CA GLN A 72 -6.02 15.34 28.68
C GLN A 72 -5.28 15.66 29.98
N GLU A 73 -5.36 14.78 30.97
CA GLU A 73 -4.64 14.92 32.24
C GLU A 73 -3.14 14.78 32.04
N ILE A 74 -2.71 13.96 31.08
CA ILE A 74 -1.30 13.83 30.71
C ILE A 74 -0.70 15.19 30.34
N VAL A 75 -1.39 15.95 29.50
CA VAL A 75 -0.96 17.30 29.09
C VAL A 75 -0.86 18.23 30.30
N ASN A 76 -1.85 18.21 31.19
CA ASN A 76 -1.84 19.02 32.41
C ASN A 76 -0.67 18.64 33.34
N GLY A 77 -0.40 17.34 33.49
CA GLY A 77 0.74 16.82 34.24
C GLY A 77 2.08 17.28 33.67
N LEU A 78 2.24 17.25 32.34
CA LEU A 78 3.45 17.75 31.65
C LEU A 78 3.68 19.25 31.86
N ILE A 79 2.60 20.04 31.88
CA ILE A 79 2.67 21.48 32.15
C ILE A 79 3.08 21.73 33.60
N ASN A 80 2.47 21.02 34.55
CA ASN A 80 2.75 21.17 35.98
C ASN A 80 4.18 20.78 36.35
N THR A 81 4.72 19.73 35.75
CA THR A 81 6.10 19.29 35.99
C THR A 81 7.12 20.05 35.16
N GLN A 82 6.69 20.93 34.24
CA GLN A 82 7.52 21.66 33.28
C GLN A 82 8.41 20.74 32.40
N MET A 83 8.00 19.47 32.22
CA MET A 83 8.76 18.46 31.48
C MET A 83 8.42 18.40 29.98
N TYR A 84 7.62 19.34 29.48
CA TYR A 84 7.15 19.37 28.09
C TYR A 84 8.28 19.50 27.05
N ASN A 85 9.43 20.06 27.41
CA ASN A 85 10.61 20.17 26.53
C ASN A 85 11.78 19.27 26.99
N SER A 86 11.48 18.28 27.84
CA SER A 86 12.51 17.34 28.30
C SER A 86 12.88 16.35 27.18
N PRO A 87 14.14 15.86 27.12
CA PRO A 87 14.51 14.82 26.15
C PRO A 87 13.69 13.53 26.29
N GLY A 88 13.06 13.30 27.46
CA GLY A 88 12.16 12.17 27.70
C GLY A 88 10.94 12.18 26.78
N ILE A 89 10.38 13.36 26.47
CA ILE A 89 9.21 13.46 25.59
C ILE A 89 9.55 13.09 24.14
N LEU A 90 10.75 13.44 23.68
CA LEU A 90 11.25 13.10 22.35
C LEU A 90 11.44 11.58 22.23
N ILE A 91 12.00 10.95 23.26
CA ILE A 91 12.15 9.48 23.31
C ILE A 91 10.78 8.81 23.25
N ALA A 92 9.82 9.31 24.03
CA ALA A 92 8.45 8.82 24.01
C ALA A 92 7.82 8.95 22.61
N LEU A 93 7.99 10.12 21.97
CA LEU A 93 7.48 10.41 20.63
C LEU A 93 8.02 9.41 19.60
N ILE A 94 9.33 9.17 19.59
CA ILE A 94 9.97 8.24 18.64
C ILE A 94 9.41 6.83 18.84
N PHE A 95 9.32 6.36 20.08
CA PHE A 95 8.89 4.99 20.38
C PHE A 95 7.42 4.78 20.06
N ILE A 96 6.56 5.77 20.34
CA ILE A 96 5.15 5.76 19.97
C ILE A 96 5.00 5.78 18.45
N THR A 97 5.77 6.60 17.74
CA THR A 97 5.77 6.66 16.28
C THR A 97 6.15 5.31 15.67
N VAL A 98 7.17 4.63 16.19
CA VAL A 98 7.57 3.29 15.75
C VAL A 98 6.47 2.25 16.03
N GLY A 99 5.88 2.29 17.22
CA GLY A 99 4.83 1.35 17.64
C GLY A 99 3.53 1.49 16.84
N ILE A 100 3.01 2.71 16.72
CA ILE A 100 1.81 3.02 15.91
C ILE A 100 2.12 2.81 14.43
N GLY A 101 3.32 3.20 14.00
CA GLY A 101 3.84 2.98 12.65
C GLY A 101 3.68 1.52 12.25
N PHE A 102 4.16 0.57 13.06
CA PHE A 102 3.99 -0.85 12.75
C PHE A 102 2.54 -1.28 12.45
N LYS A 103 1.55 -0.74 13.17
CA LYS A 103 0.12 -1.06 12.98
C LYS A 103 -0.48 -0.42 11.72
N LEU A 104 0.05 0.74 11.30
CA LEU A 104 -0.29 1.44 10.04
C LEU A 104 0.44 0.82 8.81
N SER A 105 1.61 0.22 9.03
CA SER A 105 2.55 -0.27 8.02
C SER A 105 3.12 0.75 7.03
N PRO A 106 3.47 2.00 7.41
CA PRO A 106 4.29 2.85 6.57
C PRO A 106 5.72 2.30 6.48
N ALA A 107 6.43 2.69 5.44
CA ALA A 107 7.86 2.46 5.36
C ALA A 107 8.58 3.31 6.43
N PRO A 108 9.55 2.76 7.18
CA PRO A 108 10.20 1.46 6.95
C PRO A 108 9.51 0.26 7.60
N SER A 109 8.58 0.40 8.53
CA SER A 109 7.96 -0.67 9.35
C SER A 109 7.06 -1.69 8.62
N HIS A 110 7.00 -1.62 7.29
CA HIS A 110 6.11 -2.38 6.42
C HIS A 110 6.46 -3.89 6.21
N GLN A 111 7.60 -4.39 6.70
CA GLN A 111 8.17 -5.69 6.29
C GLN A 111 7.23 -6.89 6.47
N TRP A 112 6.38 -6.86 7.49
CA TRP A 112 5.43 -7.94 7.75
C TRP A 112 4.29 -8.01 6.72
N THR A 113 3.91 -6.88 6.12
CA THR A 113 2.67 -6.74 5.35
C THR A 113 2.66 -7.61 4.08
N PRO A 114 3.70 -7.59 3.22
CA PRO A 114 3.70 -8.41 2.00
C PRO A 114 3.70 -9.92 2.30
N ASP A 115 4.45 -10.33 3.33
CA ASP A 115 4.58 -11.73 3.73
C ASP A 115 3.27 -12.28 4.30
N VAL A 116 2.57 -11.49 5.14
CA VAL A 116 1.25 -11.88 5.69
C VAL A 116 0.18 -11.93 4.60
N TYR A 117 0.18 -10.99 3.65
CA TYR A 117 -0.80 -11.00 2.57
C TYR A 117 -0.62 -12.21 1.65
N GLU A 118 0.62 -12.65 1.44
CA GLU A 118 0.91 -13.76 0.53
C GLU A 118 0.88 -15.13 1.21
N GLY A 119 1.28 -15.24 2.47
CA GLY A 119 1.34 -16.51 3.20
C GLY A 119 -0.04 -17.14 3.44
N VAL A 120 -1.06 -16.29 3.42
CA VAL A 120 -2.46 -16.61 3.68
C VAL A 120 -3.11 -16.95 2.33
N ARG A 121 -3.08 -18.24 1.92
CA ARG A 121 -3.54 -18.72 0.59
C ARG A 121 -4.73 -19.67 0.60
N VAL A 122 -5.57 -19.56 -0.43
CA VAL A 122 -6.52 -20.64 -0.79
C VAL A 122 -5.71 -21.82 -1.31
N ARG A 123 -5.91 -23.01 -0.75
CA ARG A 123 -5.24 -24.22 -1.25
C ARG A 123 -6.04 -24.78 -2.44
N ASN A 124 -5.34 -25.21 -3.48
CA ASN A 124 -5.87 -26.14 -4.45
C ASN A 124 -5.70 -27.58 -3.96
N ASN A 125 -6.82 -28.31 -3.86
CA ASN A 125 -6.81 -29.76 -3.61
C ASN A 125 -6.19 -30.59 -4.76
N GLU A 126 -5.85 -29.97 -5.89
CA GLU A 126 -5.26 -30.67 -7.05
C GLU A 126 -3.82 -31.17 -6.82
N SER A 127 -3.01 -30.54 -5.94
CA SER A 127 -1.63 -31.00 -5.72
C SER A 127 -1.51 -32.37 -5.02
N LEU A 128 -2.60 -32.85 -4.43
CA LEU A 128 -2.70 -34.20 -3.87
C LEU A 128 -3.18 -35.24 -4.89
N TYR A 129 -3.80 -34.83 -6.00
CA TYR A 129 -4.22 -35.75 -7.05
C TYR A 129 -3.03 -36.36 -7.78
N ASP A 130 -1.97 -35.59 -8.07
CA ASP A 130 -0.79 -36.13 -8.78
C ASP A 130 0.03 -37.12 -7.94
N LYS A 131 0.04 -36.96 -6.61
CA LYS A 131 0.71 -37.92 -5.70
C LYS A 131 -0.16 -39.11 -5.30
N GLN A 132 -1.50 -39.00 -5.38
CA GLN A 132 -2.40 -40.12 -5.07
C GLN A 132 -2.85 -40.91 -6.28
N ILE A 133 -2.89 -40.38 -7.51
CA ILE A 133 -3.32 -41.15 -8.69
C ILE A 133 -2.37 -42.34 -8.96
N HIS A 134 -1.09 -42.26 -8.61
CA HIS A 134 -0.17 -43.39 -8.75
C HIS A 134 -0.34 -44.50 -7.69
N PHE A 135 -1.16 -44.30 -6.65
CA PHE A 135 -1.36 -45.26 -5.56
C PHE A 135 -2.84 -45.62 -5.32
N ALA A 136 -3.76 -44.72 -5.66
CA ALA A 136 -5.19 -44.77 -5.33
C ALA A 136 -6.09 -45.28 -6.47
N SER A 137 -5.53 -45.82 -7.56
CA SER A 137 -6.30 -46.65 -8.50
C SER A 137 -6.60 -48.06 -7.95
N SER A 138 -6.05 -48.41 -6.78
CA SER A 138 -6.17 -49.75 -6.21
C SER A 138 -7.20 -49.92 -5.09
N LEU A 139 -7.71 -48.84 -4.47
CA LEU A 139 -8.59 -48.98 -3.30
C LEU A 139 -9.75 -47.97 -3.30
N LEU A 140 -10.88 -48.48 -3.79
CA LEU A 140 -12.24 -47.98 -3.54
C LEU A 140 -12.43 -47.47 -2.10
N ARG A 141 -12.61 -46.15 -1.96
CA ARG A 141 -13.52 -45.60 -0.95
C ARG A 141 -14.19 -44.34 -1.48
N LYS A 142 -15.46 -44.52 -1.86
CA LYS A 142 -16.46 -43.44 -1.96
C LYS A 142 -16.64 -42.86 -0.56
N GLU A 143 -15.79 -41.91 -0.19
CA GLU A 143 -16.14 -40.91 0.81
C GLU A 143 -16.64 -39.72 0.00
N VAL A 144 -17.95 -39.45 0.00
CA VAL A 144 -18.48 -38.17 -0.49
C VAL A 144 -18.03 -37.12 0.52
N ARG A 145 -16.79 -36.67 0.35
CA ARG A 145 -16.19 -35.65 1.20
C ARG A 145 -16.77 -34.31 0.73
N ASN A 146 -17.60 -33.69 1.58
CA ASN A 146 -18.19 -32.39 1.29
C ASN A 146 -17.08 -31.36 1.05
N PRO A 147 -16.92 -30.80 -0.17
CA PRO A 147 -15.91 -29.78 -0.45
C PRO A 147 -16.18 -28.46 0.28
N LEU A 148 -17.33 -28.34 0.96
CA LEU A 148 -17.68 -27.18 1.78
C LEU A 148 -16.88 -27.07 3.09
N PHE A 149 -16.30 -28.16 3.59
CA PHE A 149 -15.59 -28.17 4.89
C PHE A 149 -14.07 -28.23 4.79
N ASP A 150 -13.51 -28.49 3.60
CA ASP A 150 -12.08 -28.28 3.29
C ASP A 150 -11.85 -26.87 2.73
N SER A 151 -12.74 -25.91 3.02
CA SER A 151 -12.65 -24.54 2.51
C SER A 151 -11.50 -23.76 3.18
N ASP A 152 -10.31 -24.02 2.65
CA ASP A 152 -9.12 -23.20 2.72
C ASP A 152 -9.43 -21.80 2.19
N SER A 153 -9.96 -20.88 3.02
CA SER A 153 -9.98 -19.47 2.65
C SER A 153 -9.40 -18.60 3.76
N PRO A 154 -8.07 -18.52 3.83
CA PRO A 154 -7.43 -17.54 4.67
C PRO A 154 -7.43 -16.15 3.97
N THR A 155 -7.73 -16.03 2.67
CA THR A 155 -7.75 -14.72 1.94
C THR A 155 -8.74 -13.66 2.48
N PRO A 156 -9.95 -14.00 2.97
CA PRO A 156 -10.82 -13.06 3.70
C PRO A 156 -10.18 -12.48 4.97
N VAL A 157 -9.25 -13.22 5.59
CA VAL A 157 -8.44 -12.72 6.71
C VAL A 157 -7.58 -11.55 6.25
N VAL A 158 -6.90 -11.69 5.11
CA VAL A 158 -6.10 -10.59 4.52
C VAL A 158 -6.99 -9.38 4.25
N ALA A 159 -8.18 -9.59 3.69
CA ALA A 159 -9.14 -8.51 3.45
C ALA A 159 -9.49 -7.77 4.75
N PHE A 160 -9.82 -8.51 5.80
CA PHE A 160 -10.13 -7.96 7.12
C PHE A 160 -8.94 -7.18 7.72
N LEU A 161 -7.72 -7.73 7.66
CA LEU A 161 -6.51 -7.11 8.19
C LEU A 161 -6.08 -5.88 7.40
N SER A 162 -6.26 -5.91 6.08
CA SER A 162 -5.89 -4.80 5.19
C SER A 162 -6.63 -3.52 5.48
N VAL A 163 -7.85 -3.63 6.03
CA VAL A 163 -8.71 -2.49 6.29
C VAL A 163 -8.77 -2.18 7.78
N THR A 164 -9.19 -3.13 8.60
CA THR A 164 -9.56 -2.88 9.99
C THR A 164 -8.38 -2.36 10.81
N SER A 165 -7.20 -2.97 10.65
CA SER A 165 -5.99 -2.57 11.38
C SER A 165 -5.57 -1.14 11.05
N LYS A 166 -5.65 -0.75 9.77
CA LYS A 166 -5.20 0.56 9.29
C LYS A 166 -6.15 1.68 9.72
N VAL A 167 -7.45 1.45 9.62
CA VAL A 167 -8.50 2.40 10.07
C VAL A 167 -8.41 2.60 11.59
N ALA A 168 -8.25 1.51 12.33
CA ALA A 168 -8.11 1.56 13.77
C ALA A 168 -6.85 2.34 14.18
N ALA A 169 -5.71 2.02 13.56
CA ALA A 169 -4.44 2.66 13.85
C ALA A 169 -4.43 4.15 13.45
N SER A 170 -5.06 4.54 12.34
CA SER A 170 -5.14 5.94 11.93
C SER A 170 -6.00 6.76 12.90
N ALA A 171 -7.12 6.21 13.36
CA ALA A 171 -7.97 6.86 14.37
C ALA A 171 -7.28 7.01 15.73
N SER A 172 -6.46 6.04 16.16
CA SER A 172 -5.65 6.19 17.39
C SER A 172 -4.49 7.16 17.21
N ALA A 173 -3.89 7.20 16.02
CA ALA A 173 -2.75 8.07 15.73
C ALA A 173 -3.13 9.54 15.89
N THR A 174 -4.28 9.97 15.35
CA THR A 174 -4.73 11.37 15.48
C THR A 174 -4.83 11.80 16.94
N ARG A 175 -5.43 10.97 17.80
CA ARG A 175 -5.59 11.29 19.23
C ARG A 175 -4.25 11.37 19.97
N ILE A 176 -3.34 10.42 19.70
CA ILE A 176 -2.07 10.32 20.43
C ILE A 176 -1.10 11.41 20.02
N PHE A 177 -1.04 11.79 18.75
CA PHE A 177 -0.16 12.85 18.28
C PHE A 177 -0.69 14.26 18.60
N ASP A 178 -2.00 14.48 18.47
CA ASP A 178 -2.58 15.82 18.63
C ASP A 178 -2.69 16.24 20.11
N ILE A 179 -3.04 15.31 21.01
CA ILE A 179 -3.31 15.63 22.42
C ILE A 179 -2.00 15.67 23.25
N PRO A 180 -1.33 14.54 23.58
CA PRO A 180 -0.09 14.55 24.36
C PRO A 180 1.05 15.39 23.79
N PHE A 181 1.20 15.45 22.46
CA PHE A 181 2.34 16.09 21.80
C PHE A 181 2.02 17.46 21.22
N TYR A 182 1.01 18.15 21.77
CA TYR A 182 0.65 19.51 21.39
C TYR A 182 1.86 20.48 21.40
N PHE A 183 2.72 20.40 22.43
CA PHE A 183 3.91 21.25 22.57
C PHE A 183 5.04 20.92 21.58
N SER A 184 5.05 19.72 21.01
CA SER A 184 6.11 19.21 20.14
C SER A 184 5.61 18.99 18.71
N SER A 185 4.68 19.85 18.26
CA SER A 185 4.00 19.71 16.96
C SER A 185 4.96 19.58 15.78
N ASN A 186 5.95 20.48 15.72
CA ASN A 186 6.93 20.51 14.64
C ASN A 186 7.70 19.18 14.48
N GLU A 187 8.10 18.55 15.59
CA GLU A 187 8.88 17.31 15.56
C GLU A 187 8.07 16.13 15.04
N TRP A 188 6.80 15.99 15.49
CA TRP A 188 5.98 14.87 15.05
C TRP A 188 5.44 15.04 13.63
N HIS A 189 5.16 16.28 13.19
CA HIS A 189 4.84 16.57 11.79
C HIS A 189 6.00 16.13 10.88
N LEU A 190 7.23 16.54 11.19
CA LEU A 190 8.42 16.18 10.40
C LEU A 190 8.64 14.67 10.35
N LEU A 191 8.48 13.96 11.47
CA LEU A 191 8.57 12.50 11.49
C LEU A 191 7.53 11.87 10.55
N LEU A 192 6.26 12.25 10.69
CA LEU A 192 5.19 11.70 9.85
C LEU A 192 5.33 12.07 8.37
N GLU A 193 5.85 13.26 8.05
CA GLU A 193 6.12 13.68 6.66
C GLU A 193 7.14 12.75 5.98
N ILE A 194 8.26 12.46 6.66
CA ILE A 194 9.28 11.55 6.16
C ILE A 194 8.67 10.15 5.95
N LEU A 195 7.90 9.67 6.92
CA LEU A 195 7.19 8.38 6.83
C LEU A 195 6.19 8.35 5.65
N ALA A 196 5.45 9.44 5.41
CA ALA A 196 4.48 9.54 4.32
C ALA A 196 5.16 9.51 2.95
N ILE A 197 6.19 10.35 2.74
CA ILE A 197 6.96 10.42 1.50
C ILE A 197 7.60 9.07 1.20
N LEU A 198 8.25 8.46 2.19
CA LEU A 198 8.92 7.18 2.03
C LEU A 198 7.93 6.06 1.68
N SER A 199 6.74 6.06 2.29
CA SER A 199 5.69 5.06 2.04
C SER A 199 5.09 5.19 0.64
N MET A 200 4.81 6.40 0.18
CA MET A 200 4.31 6.65 -1.18
C MET A 200 5.31 6.20 -2.24
N ILE A 201 6.59 6.51 -2.05
CA ILE A 201 7.65 6.13 -3.00
C ILE A 201 7.85 4.62 -3.02
N LEU A 202 8.11 3.99 -1.86
CA LEU A 202 8.39 2.55 -1.79
C LEU A 202 7.17 1.69 -2.17
N GLY A 203 5.98 2.08 -1.68
CA GLY A 203 4.74 1.36 -1.98
C GLY A 203 4.46 1.30 -3.49
N ASN A 204 4.52 2.44 -4.16
CA ASN A 204 4.21 2.52 -5.59
C ASN A 204 5.33 1.91 -6.46
N LEU A 205 6.60 2.11 -6.11
CA LEU A 205 7.71 1.59 -6.91
C LEU A 205 7.83 0.07 -6.81
N ILE A 206 7.70 -0.50 -5.61
CA ILE A 206 7.83 -1.95 -5.42
C ILE A 206 6.58 -2.69 -5.94
N ALA A 207 5.40 -2.08 -5.90
CA ALA A 207 4.17 -2.67 -6.45
C ALA A 207 4.32 -3.05 -7.95
N ILE A 208 5.05 -2.25 -8.74
CA ILE A 208 5.25 -2.48 -10.19
C ILE A 208 5.98 -3.81 -10.46
N THR A 209 6.87 -4.22 -9.56
CA THR A 209 7.71 -5.43 -9.76
C THR A 209 7.05 -6.72 -9.29
N GLN A 210 5.87 -6.64 -8.66
CA GLN A 210 5.22 -7.80 -8.08
C GLN A 210 4.58 -8.71 -9.13
N THR A 211 4.67 -10.01 -8.92
CA THR A 211 4.11 -11.06 -9.79
C THR A 211 2.81 -11.66 -9.25
N SER A 212 2.62 -11.63 -7.93
CA SER A 212 1.42 -12.10 -7.26
C SER A 212 0.47 -10.94 -6.97
N MET A 213 -0.84 -11.18 -7.13
CA MET A 213 -1.87 -10.17 -6.92
C MET A 213 -1.90 -9.69 -5.47
N LYS A 214 -1.77 -10.60 -4.50
CA LYS A 214 -1.82 -10.26 -3.06
C LYS A 214 -0.63 -9.43 -2.58
N ARG A 215 0.61 -9.72 -3.03
CA ARG A 215 1.77 -8.87 -2.73
C ARG A 215 1.63 -7.48 -3.37
N MET A 216 1.14 -7.42 -4.61
CA MET A 216 0.91 -6.13 -5.28
C MET A 216 -0.05 -5.25 -4.46
N LEU A 217 -1.15 -5.83 -3.96
CA LEU A 217 -2.07 -5.12 -3.07
C LEU A 217 -1.47 -4.78 -1.71
N ALA A 218 -0.60 -5.61 -1.16
CA ALA A 218 0.13 -5.29 0.06
C ALA A 218 0.95 -4.00 -0.13
N TYR A 219 1.72 -3.90 -1.22
CA TYR A 219 2.50 -2.70 -1.53
C TYR A 219 1.63 -1.49 -1.89
N SER A 220 0.51 -1.69 -2.60
CA SER A 220 -0.48 -0.63 -2.79
C SER A 220 -1.00 -0.11 -1.44
N SER A 221 -1.33 -0.99 -0.50
CA SER A 221 -1.79 -0.59 0.85
C SER A 221 -0.74 0.19 1.66
N ILE A 222 0.55 -0.03 1.37
CA ILE A 222 1.67 0.71 1.95
C ILE A 222 1.79 2.09 1.29
N GLY A 223 1.56 2.21 -0.01
CA GLY A 223 1.47 3.51 -0.68
C GLY A 223 0.28 4.34 -0.19
N GLN A 224 -0.89 3.71 -0.09
CA GLN A 224 -2.14 4.38 0.29
C GLN A 224 -2.11 4.95 1.72
N ILE A 225 -1.37 4.33 2.65
CA ILE A 225 -1.23 4.86 4.01
C ILE A 225 -0.50 6.21 4.03
N GLY A 226 0.37 6.47 3.06
CA GLY A 226 1.03 7.76 2.92
C GLY A 226 0.04 8.90 2.71
N TYR A 227 -1.02 8.68 1.92
CA TYR A 227 -2.10 9.67 1.74
C TYR A 227 -2.92 9.88 3.02
N VAL A 228 -3.17 8.82 3.79
CA VAL A 228 -3.83 8.92 5.11
C VAL A 228 -2.98 9.76 6.07
N ILE A 229 -1.66 9.53 6.10
CA ILE A 229 -0.74 10.27 6.98
C ILE A 229 -0.71 11.77 6.63
N ILE A 230 -0.80 12.15 5.35
CA ILE A 230 -0.91 13.58 4.97
C ILE A 230 -2.12 14.23 5.63
N GLY A 231 -3.28 13.56 5.67
CA GLY A 231 -4.46 14.08 6.36
C GLY A 231 -4.27 14.25 7.87
N ILE A 232 -3.47 13.38 8.51
CA ILE A 232 -3.11 13.50 9.93
C ILE A 232 -2.20 14.71 10.15
N ILE A 233 -1.22 14.93 9.27
CA ILE A 233 -0.27 16.05 9.38
C ILE A 233 -0.98 17.40 9.27
N VAL A 234 -1.93 17.54 8.34
CA VAL A 234 -2.66 18.80 8.14
C VAL A 234 -3.58 19.14 9.33
N GLY A 235 -4.08 18.12 10.03
CA GLY A 235 -4.96 18.29 11.19
C GLY A 235 -6.29 18.97 10.85
N ASP A 236 -6.89 19.67 11.82
CA ASP A 236 -8.22 20.29 11.66
C ASP A 236 -8.17 21.63 10.89
N SER A 237 -7.04 22.34 10.93
CA SER A 237 -6.90 23.72 10.44
C SER A 237 -7.38 23.95 9.00
N ASN A 238 -7.13 22.98 8.11
CA ASN A 238 -7.55 23.01 6.71
C ASN A 238 -8.50 21.86 6.34
N GLY A 239 -9.18 21.26 7.32
CA GLY A 239 -10.05 20.09 7.08
C GLY A 239 -9.28 18.80 6.75
N GLY A 240 -8.03 18.67 7.20
CA GLY A 240 -7.19 17.49 6.99
C GLY A 240 -7.82 16.22 7.56
N TYR A 241 -8.36 16.27 8.77
CA TYR A 241 -9.07 15.11 9.36
C TYR A 241 -10.31 14.69 8.56
N ALA A 242 -11.07 15.65 8.01
CA ALA A 242 -12.19 15.33 7.14
C ALA A 242 -11.73 14.57 5.90
N SER A 243 -10.68 15.07 5.23
CA SER A 243 -10.09 14.44 4.05
C SER A 243 -9.52 13.04 4.35
N MET A 244 -8.94 12.84 5.53
CA MET A 244 -8.44 11.54 5.98
C MET A 244 -9.59 10.54 6.13
N ILE A 245 -10.69 10.95 6.77
CA ILE A 245 -11.85 10.09 7.03
C ILE A 245 -12.54 9.72 5.71
N THR A 246 -12.77 10.69 4.82
CA THR A 246 -13.38 10.46 3.51
C THR A 246 -12.53 9.50 2.67
N TYR A 247 -11.22 9.77 2.58
CA TYR A 247 -10.28 8.90 1.88
C TYR A 247 -10.28 7.47 2.45
N THR A 248 -10.25 7.33 3.78
CA THR A 248 -10.27 6.02 4.46
C THR A 248 -11.57 5.26 4.20
N LEU A 249 -12.71 5.95 4.13
CA LEU A 249 -14.00 5.36 3.79
C LEU A 249 -14.00 4.78 2.37
N PHE A 250 -13.48 5.51 1.39
CA PHE A 250 -13.35 4.99 0.03
C PHE A 250 -12.35 3.83 -0.05
N TYR A 251 -11.22 3.94 0.67
CA TYR A 251 -10.22 2.88 0.77
C TYR A 251 -10.82 1.57 1.31
N ILE A 252 -11.65 1.62 2.37
CA ILE A 252 -12.38 0.46 2.90
C ILE A 252 -13.20 -0.20 1.79
N SER A 253 -14.03 0.58 1.09
CA SER A 253 -14.94 0.07 0.06
C SER A 253 -14.17 -0.56 -1.11
N MET A 254 -13.13 0.11 -1.60
CA MET A 254 -12.32 -0.36 -2.73
C MET A 254 -11.53 -1.63 -2.40
N ASN A 255 -10.89 -1.68 -1.22
CA ASN A 255 -10.10 -2.85 -0.82
C ASN A 255 -11.00 -4.07 -0.60
N LEU A 256 -12.13 -3.91 0.10
CA LEU A 256 -13.08 -5.00 0.29
C LEU A 256 -13.62 -5.50 -1.05
N GLY A 257 -13.95 -4.60 -1.98
CA GLY A 257 -14.36 -4.95 -3.34
C GLY A 257 -13.28 -5.72 -4.11
N THR A 258 -12.02 -5.26 -4.03
CA THR A 258 -10.88 -5.90 -4.70
C THR A 258 -10.61 -7.29 -4.12
N PHE A 259 -10.59 -7.43 -2.79
CA PHE A 259 -10.38 -8.72 -2.16
C PHE A 259 -11.56 -9.68 -2.38
N ALA A 260 -12.80 -9.20 -2.44
CA ALA A 260 -13.95 -10.04 -2.81
C ALA A 260 -13.79 -10.63 -4.21
N CYS A 261 -13.29 -9.85 -5.17
CA CYS A 261 -13.00 -10.33 -6.52
C CYS A 261 -11.85 -11.36 -6.52
N ILE A 262 -10.77 -11.10 -5.78
CA ILE A 262 -9.62 -12.01 -5.67
C ILE A 262 -10.02 -13.33 -4.98
N VAL A 263 -10.83 -13.28 -3.93
CA VAL A 263 -11.37 -14.48 -3.28
C VAL A 263 -12.23 -15.28 -4.26
N SER A 264 -13.11 -14.60 -5.00
CA SER A 264 -13.99 -15.26 -5.99
C SER A 264 -13.19 -15.91 -7.12
N PHE A 265 -12.11 -15.26 -7.59
CA PHE A 265 -11.20 -15.83 -8.58
C PHE A 265 -10.42 -17.02 -7.99
N GLY A 266 -9.81 -16.83 -6.81
CA GLY A 266 -9.01 -17.84 -6.12
C GLY A 266 -9.79 -19.10 -5.75
N LEU A 267 -11.09 -18.99 -5.46
CA LEU A 267 -11.94 -20.18 -5.24
C LEU A 267 -12.17 -21.01 -6.52
N ARG A 268 -12.02 -20.42 -7.71
CA ARG A 268 -12.24 -21.09 -9.00
C ARG A 268 -10.96 -21.65 -9.61
N THR A 269 -9.84 -20.94 -9.46
CA THR A 269 -8.55 -21.30 -10.08
C THR A 269 -7.50 -21.76 -9.07
N GLY A 270 -7.62 -21.34 -7.81
CA GLY A 270 -6.66 -21.52 -6.72
C GLY A 270 -5.25 -21.04 -6.99
N THR A 271 -5.12 -20.07 -7.91
CA THR A 271 -3.86 -19.34 -8.12
C THR A 271 -4.06 -17.85 -7.84
N ASP A 272 -2.99 -17.22 -7.34
CA ASP A 272 -2.97 -15.78 -7.00
C ASP A 272 -2.02 -14.99 -7.93
N ASN A 273 -1.53 -15.60 -9.02
CA ASN A 273 -0.57 -14.95 -9.92
C ASN A 273 -1.29 -14.01 -10.88
N ILE A 274 -0.68 -12.86 -11.15
CA ILE A 274 -1.26 -11.84 -12.06
C ILE A 274 -1.43 -12.40 -13.48
N ARG A 275 -0.53 -13.30 -13.91
CA ARG A 275 -0.56 -13.91 -15.25
C ARG A 275 -1.80 -14.76 -15.50
N ASP A 276 -2.37 -15.34 -14.45
CA ASP A 276 -3.50 -16.28 -14.57
C ASP A 276 -4.83 -15.54 -14.77
N TYR A 277 -4.86 -14.22 -14.58
CA TYR A 277 -6.00 -13.36 -14.91
C TYR A 277 -6.12 -13.07 -16.41
N ALA A 278 -5.17 -13.50 -17.24
CA ALA A 278 -5.22 -13.30 -18.69
C ALA A 278 -6.44 -14.00 -19.30
N GLY A 279 -7.26 -13.25 -20.05
CA GLY A 279 -8.48 -13.77 -20.65
C GLY A 279 -9.67 -13.89 -19.67
N LEU A 280 -9.59 -13.32 -18.46
CA LEU A 280 -10.71 -13.37 -17.50
C LEU A 280 -11.99 -12.75 -18.05
N TYR A 281 -11.89 -11.70 -18.87
CA TYR A 281 -13.05 -11.02 -19.47
C TYR A 281 -13.91 -11.92 -20.36
N THR A 282 -13.31 -12.91 -21.04
CA THR A 282 -14.08 -13.81 -21.93
C THR A 282 -14.79 -14.92 -21.17
N LYS A 283 -14.27 -15.32 -20.00
CA LYS A 283 -14.87 -16.37 -19.15
C LYS A 283 -15.92 -15.78 -18.20
N ASP A 284 -15.57 -14.72 -17.50
CA ASP A 284 -16.37 -14.11 -16.43
C ASP A 284 -16.32 -12.56 -16.54
N PRO A 285 -17.11 -11.96 -17.45
CA PRO A 285 -17.05 -10.52 -17.70
C PRO A 285 -17.43 -9.68 -16.48
N PHE A 286 -18.36 -10.15 -15.64
CA PHE A 286 -18.76 -9.45 -14.41
C PHE A 286 -17.65 -9.39 -13.36
N LEU A 287 -16.88 -10.47 -13.19
CA LEU A 287 -15.74 -10.51 -12.27
C LEU A 287 -14.60 -9.63 -12.77
N ALA A 288 -14.31 -9.69 -14.08
CA ALA A 288 -13.30 -8.85 -14.70
C ALA A 288 -13.64 -7.36 -14.59
N LEU A 289 -14.90 -6.98 -14.84
CA LEU A 289 -15.35 -5.59 -14.76
C LEU A 289 -15.32 -5.07 -13.33
N SER A 290 -15.84 -5.81 -12.36
CA SER A 290 -15.81 -5.41 -10.94
C SER A 290 -14.38 -5.25 -10.41
N LEU A 291 -13.48 -6.20 -10.73
CA LEU A 291 -12.06 -6.10 -10.38
C LEU A 291 -11.40 -4.88 -11.05
N ALA A 292 -11.68 -4.64 -12.33
CA ALA A 292 -11.17 -3.48 -13.06
C ALA A 292 -11.63 -2.18 -12.41
N LEU A 293 -12.93 -2.02 -12.11
CA LEU A 293 -13.45 -0.83 -11.44
C LEU A 293 -12.79 -0.58 -10.08
N CYS A 294 -12.61 -1.63 -9.26
CA CYS A 294 -12.00 -1.49 -7.94
C CYS A 294 -10.52 -1.08 -8.03
N LEU A 295 -9.75 -1.71 -8.92
CA LEU A 295 -8.32 -1.38 -9.12
C LEU A 295 -8.12 -0.01 -9.75
N LEU A 296 -8.99 0.39 -10.67
CA LEU A 296 -8.94 1.71 -11.31
C LEU A 296 -9.28 2.82 -10.32
N SER A 297 -10.20 2.55 -9.39
CA SER A 297 -10.53 3.43 -8.28
C SER A 297 -9.36 3.57 -7.30
N LEU A 298 -8.68 2.46 -6.96
CA LEU A 298 -7.43 2.50 -6.16
C LEU A 298 -6.32 3.30 -6.85
N GLY A 299 -6.30 3.30 -8.19
CA GLY A 299 -5.36 4.09 -8.99
C GLY A 299 -5.74 5.56 -9.17
N GLY A 300 -6.94 5.98 -8.75
CA GLY A 300 -7.35 7.39 -8.79
C GLY A 300 -7.69 7.94 -10.19
N LEU A 301 -8.20 7.14 -11.13
CA LEU A 301 -8.53 7.65 -12.49
C LEU A 301 -9.87 8.42 -12.57
N PRO A 302 -9.92 9.54 -13.34
CA PRO A 302 -11.02 10.52 -13.33
C PRO A 302 -12.46 9.96 -13.39
N PRO A 303 -12.85 9.05 -14.31
CA PRO A 303 -14.27 8.64 -14.39
C PRO A 303 -14.80 7.83 -13.19
N LEU A 304 -13.93 7.27 -12.34
CA LEU A 304 -14.31 6.56 -11.10
C LEU A 304 -13.80 7.25 -9.84
N ALA A 305 -12.79 8.10 -10.01
CA ALA A 305 -12.14 8.86 -8.98
C ALA A 305 -12.53 10.34 -9.02
N ASP A 306 -13.51 10.78 -9.82
CA ASP A 306 -14.01 12.16 -9.78
C ASP A 306 -14.51 12.55 -8.36
N ILE A 307 -14.82 11.57 -7.50
CA ILE A 307 -15.10 11.79 -6.06
C ILE A 307 -13.80 11.95 -5.22
N ILE A 308 -12.73 11.23 -5.57
CA ILE A 308 -11.43 11.28 -4.87
C ILE A 308 -10.61 12.51 -5.34
N PHE A 309 -10.73 12.89 -6.62
CA PHE A 309 -10.02 14.00 -7.26
C PHE A 309 -10.67 15.36 -6.96
N MET A 310 -11.99 15.42 -6.74
CA MET A 310 -12.65 16.61 -6.19
C MET A 310 -12.13 16.98 -4.79
N GLU A 311 -11.51 16.05 -4.05
CA GLU A 311 -10.94 16.31 -2.71
C GLU A 311 -9.40 16.42 -2.70
N TYR A 312 -8.70 15.96 -3.74
CA TYR A 312 -7.32 16.41 -4.00
C TYR A 312 -7.25 17.93 -4.22
N ASP A 313 -8.33 18.59 -4.65
CA ASP A 313 -8.43 20.06 -4.64
C ASP A 313 -8.40 20.63 -3.21
N SER A 314 -8.93 19.91 -2.22
CA SER A 314 -8.78 20.25 -0.79
C SER A 314 -7.33 20.04 -0.30
N LEU A 315 -6.69 18.94 -0.70
CA LEU A 315 -5.27 18.66 -0.37
C LEU A 315 -4.31 19.66 -1.05
N SER A 316 -4.62 20.08 -2.28
CA SER A 316 -3.94 21.12 -3.04
C SER A 316 -4.10 22.51 -2.41
N ARG A 317 -5.26 22.80 -1.81
CA ARG A 317 -5.47 24.03 -1.03
C ARG A 317 -4.73 24.01 0.32
N CYS A 318 -4.47 22.83 0.88
CA CYS A 318 -3.69 22.66 2.12
C CYS A 318 -2.17 22.81 1.88
N LEU A 319 -1.65 22.28 0.77
CA LEU A 319 -0.23 22.39 0.41
C LEU A 319 0.12 23.71 -0.30
N GLY A 320 -0.86 24.35 -0.93
CA GLY A 320 -0.74 25.64 -1.62
C GLY A 320 -1.25 26.81 -0.79
N GLY A 321 -0.53 27.16 0.28
CA GLY A 321 -0.57 28.54 0.77
C GLY A 321 -0.13 29.46 -0.37
N GLU A 322 -1.02 30.39 -0.75
CA GLU A 322 -1.01 31.22 -1.97
C GLU A 322 -1.57 30.57 -3.24
N MET A 323 -2.90 30.56 -3.37
CA MET A 323 -3.50 30.78 -4.68
C MET A 323 -4.04 32.20 -4.77
N VAL A 324 -3.44 32.96 -5.69
CA VAL A 324 -3.99 34.16 -6.29
C VAL A 324 -5.48 33.96 -6.55
N ASP A 325 -6.26 34.77 -5.86
CA ASP A 325 -7.72 34.77 -5.90
C ASP A 325 -8.20 35.15 -7.31
N THR A 326 -8.47 34.13 -8.14
CA THR A 326 -9.09 34.32 -9.46
C THR A 326 -10.60 34.52 -9.38
N ARG A 327 -11.20 34.53 -8.18
CA ARG A 327 -12.56 35.07 -7.98
C ARG A 327 -12.53 36.58 -7.79
N ASP A 328 -11.44 37.12 -7.24
CA ASP A 328 -11.30 38.56 -7.02
C ASP A 328 -10.91 39.35 -8.29
N SER A 329 -10.37 38.68 -9.31
CA SER A 329 -10.16 39.29 -10.63
C SER A 329 -11.43 39.38 -11.47
N LYS A 330 -12.42 38.48 -11.27
CA LYS A 330 -13.74 38.55 -11.92
C LYS A 330 -14.70 39.51 -11.22
N SER A 331 -14.60 39.68 -9.89
CA SER A 331 -15.35 40.71 -9.16
C SER A 331 -14.81 42.12 -9.50
N ARG A 332 -13.49 42.34 -9.49
CA ARG A 332 -12.87 43.64 -9.85
C ARG A 332 -12.97 44.00 -11.32
N ALA A 333 -13.00 43.03 -12.24
CA ALA A 333 -13.22 43.29 -13.68
C ALA A 333 -14.70 43.58 -14.01
N LYS A 334 -15.64 43.24 -13.11
CA LYS A 334 -17.06 43.61 -13.26
C LYS A 334 -17.36 44.99 -12.68
N GLU A 335 -16.58 45.45 -11.69
CA GLU A 335 -16.65 46.81 -11.15
C GLU A 335 -15.90 47.84 -11.99
N ARG A 336 -14.84 47.44 -12.71
CA ARG A 336 -14.18 48.29 -13.72
C ARG A 336 -14.73 47.95 -15.09
N GLY A 337 -15.77 48.65 -15.54
CA GLY A 337 -16.48 48.42 -16.81
C GLY A 337 -15.61 48.42 -18.07
N VAL A 338 -14.82 47.36 -18.27
CA VAL A 338 -14.02 47.13 -19.48
C VAL A 338 -14.73 46.06 -20.30
N ARG A 339 -15.35 46.52 -21.39
CA ARG A 339 -16.09 45.71 -22.35
C ARG A 339 -15.09 45.05 -23.32
N PHE A 340 -14.93 43.73 -23.26
CA PHE A 340 -14.18 42.97 -24.28
C PHE A 340 -15.16 42.40 -25.32
N GLU A 341 -15.01 42.84 -26.59
CA GLU A 341 -15.70 42.28 -27.75
C GLU A 341 -15.20 40.86 -28.05
N ILE A 342 -16.15 39.92 -28.16
CA ILE A 342 -15.89 38.53 -28.58
C ILE A 342 -16.18 38.45 -30.08
N ILE A 343 -15.13 38.36 -30.89
CA ILE A 343 -15.22 38.04 -32.32
C ILE A 343 -15.57 36.55 -32.46
N ARG A 344 -16.74 36.23 -33.03
CA ARG A 344 -17.12 34.85 -33.38
C ARG A 344 -16.51 34.46 -34.74
N PRO A 345 -15.91 33.27 -34.93
CA PRO A 345 -15.55 32.80 -36.25
C PRO A 345 -16.76 32.27 -37.02
N ALA A 346 -16.87 32.66 -38.29
CA ALA A 346 -17.88 32.22 -39.25
C ALA A 346 -17.56 30.82 -39.84
N PRO A 347 -18.56 30.05 -40.34
CA PRO A 347 -18.36 28.67 -40.78
C PRO A 347 -17.66 28.55 -42.16
N PRO A 348 -17.04 27.41 -42.48
CA PRO A 348 -16.18 27.29 -43.64
C PRO A 348 -16.98 27.11 -44.94
N ARG A 349 -16.67 27.93 -45.95
CA ARG A 349 -17.05 27.70 -47.36
C ARG A 349 -15.85 27.15 -48.13
N ILE A 350 -16.10 26.05 -48.84
CA ILE A 350 -15.24 25.34 -49.80
C ILE A 350 -14.93 26.24 -51.00
N TYR A 351 -13.68 26.26 -51.50
CA TYR A 351 -13.29 26.18 -52.94
C TYR A 351 -11.75 26.20 -53.13
N ALA A 352 -11.33 25.66 -54.29
CA ALA A 352 -10.01 25.12 -54.60
C ALA A 352 -9.02 26.04 -55.37
N SER A 353 -7.77 25.55 -55.50
CA SER A 353 -6.66 25.96 -56.42
C SER A 353 -5.99 27.32 -56.11
N THR A 354 -4.68 27.58 -56.26
CA THR A 354 -3.65 27.08 -57.18
C THR A 354 -2.23 27.44 -56.69
N ARG A 355 -1.21 26.70 -57.18
CA ARG A 355 0.26 26.85 -57.08
C ARG A 355 0.84 28.29 -56.97
N ILE A 356 1.98 28.45 -56.27
CA ILE A 356 3.35 28.73 -56.81
C ILE A 356 4.40 28.96 -55.68
N LYS A 357 5.61 28.42 -55.94
CA LYS A 357 6.95 28.54 -55.31
C LYS A 357 7.30 29.96 -54.76
N GLN A 358 8.23 30.22 -53.82
CA GLN A 358 9.62 29.73 -53.72
C GLN A 358 10.34 30.30 -52.47
N ARG A 359 11.23 29.47 -51.88
CA ARG A 359 12.54 29.77 -51.24
C ARG A 359 12.67 30.44 -49.85
N ARG A 360 13.22 29.60 -48.94
CA ARG A 360 14.39 29.77 -48.03
C ARG A 360 14.36 30.93 -47.02
N LEU A 361 14.29 30.56 -45.74
CA LEU A 361 15.35 30.84 -44.76
C LEU A 361 15.40 29.73 -43.72
N LEU A 362 16.63 29.26 -43.48
CA LEU A 362 17.02 28.17 -42.59
C LEU A 362 17.01 28.63 -41.13
N ALA A 363 16.60 27.78 -40.20
CA ALA A 363 17.47 27.15 -39.19
C ALA A 363 16.71 26.78 -37.89
N PHE A 364 17.09 25.61 -37.35
CA PHE A 364 16.84 25.08 -36.00
C PHE A 364 15.43 24.53 -35.64
N GLN A 365 15.25 23.24 -35.95
CA GLN A 365 14.52 22.30 -35.09
C GLN A 365 15.38 21.05 -34.88
N PRO A 366 15.46 20.47 -33.67
CA PRO A 366 15.85 19.07 -33.52
C PRO A 366 14.58 18.20 -33.58
N SER A 367 14.51 17.36 -34.60
CA SER A 367 13.63 16.19 -34.67
C SER A 367 14.48 14.94 -34.38
N PHE A 368 14.15 14.21 -33.31
CA PHE A 368 14.64 12.83 -33.14
C PHE A 368 13.48 11.88 -33.45
N SER A 369 13.54 11.28 -34.64
CA SER A 369 12.62 10.26 -35.12
C SER A 369 13.23 8.88 -34.86
N PHE A 370 12.39 7.98 -34.34
CA PHE A 370 12.60 6.54 -34.25
C PHE A 370 13.00 5.94 -35.61
N ARG A 371 14.28 5.61 -35.79
CA ARG A 371 14.86 4.68 -36.77
C ARG A 371 16.37 4.73 -36.56
N ASP A 372 16.90 3.94 -35.63
CA ASP A 372 18.35 3.59 -35.53
C ASP A 372 18.68 2.57 -34.41
N LEU A 373 17.72 1.75 -33.95
CA LEU A 373 17.97 0.69 -32.96
C LEU A 373 17.71 -0.74 -33.46
N SER A 374 17.44 -0.91 -34.77
CA SER A 374 17.20 -2.23 -35.35
C SER A 374 18.44 -2.91 -35.95
N GLU A 375 19.60 -2.26 -35.99
CA GLU A 375 20.77 -2.79 -36.72
C GLU A 375 21.97 -3.18 -35.81
N LYS A 376 21.77 -3.19 -34.48
CA LYS A 376 22.83 -3.56 -33.52
C LYS A 376 22.55 -4.78 -32.64
N LYS A 377 21.51 -5.56 -32.97
CA LYS A 377 21.15 -6.79 -32.23
C LYS A 377 21.26 -8.09 -33.04
N GLU A 378 21.57 -8.03 -34.34
CA GLU A 378 21.69 -9.22 -35.20
C GLU A 378 23.13 -9.77 -35.35
N ASN A 379 24.17 -9.06 -34.87
CA ASN A 379 25.57 -9.51 -35.02
C ASN A 379 26.20 -10.15 -33.77
N SER A 380 25.42 -10.51 -32.75
CA SER A 380 25.92 -11.22 -31.55
C SER A 380 25.34 -12.64 -31.37
N VAL A 381 24.62 -13.17 -32.36
CA VAL A 381 24.00 -14.52 -32.32
C VAL A 381 24.65 -15.52 -33.28
N LEU A 382 25.67 -15.12 -34.05
CA LEU A 382 26.30 -15.96 -35.10
C LEU A 382 27.71 -16.48 -34.80
N LEU A 383 28.24 -16.35 -33.58
CA LEU A 383 29.52 -16.93 -33.17
C LEU A 383 29.37 -17.68 -31.84
N GLY A 384 29.14 -18.99 -31.92
CA GLY A 384 29.03 -19.86 -30.74
C GLY A 384 28.19 -21.12 -30.93
N ARG A 385 27.78 -21.43 -32.16
CA ARG A 385 27.04 -22.66 -32.51
C ARG A 385 27.85 -23.54 -33.45
N GLU A 386 29.07 -23.88 -33.05
CA GLU A 386 29.78 -25.07 -33.52
C GLU A 386 30.41 -25.74 -32.31
N TYR A 387 30.54 -27.07 -32.37
CA TYR A 387 30.98 -28.01 -31.32
C TYR A 387 29.89 -28.59 -30.40
N VAL A 388 28.97 -29.33 -31.02
CA VAL A 388 28.43 -30.56 -30.44
C VAL A 388 28.95 -31.72 -31.28
N ASN A 389 29.90 -32.52 -30.75
CA ASN A 389 29.84 -33.99 -30.72
C ASN A 389 31.16 -34.66 -30.30
N ARG A 390 31.01 -35.76 -29.56
CA ARG A 390 32.00 -36.77 -29.09
C ARG A 390 32.64 -36.46 -27.73
N THR A 391 32.74 -37.35 -26.73
CA THR A 391 32.34 -38.76 -26.52
C THR A 391 32.61 -39.09 -25.04
N ASN A 392 31.78 -39.94 -24.43
CA ASN A 392 32.07 -40.92 -23.37
C ASN A 392 32.85 -40.57 -22.07
N ARG A 393 32.11 -40.63 -20.94
CA ARG A 393 32.35 -41.36 -19.65
C ARG A 393 33.60 -41.04 -18.76
N PRO A 394 33.50 -41.36 -17.44
CA PRO A 394 34.10 -40.58 -16.35
C PRO A 394 35.39 -41.20 -15.78
N VAL A 395 36.19 -40.40 -15.07
CA VAL A 395 37.24 -40.88 -14.16
C VAL A 395 37.25 -40.03 -12.89
N ASP A 396 37.06 -40.72 -11.77
CA ASP A 396 37.21 -40.26 -10.39
C ASP A 396 38.64 -39.79 -10.08
N LEU A 397 38.80 -38.76 -9.25
CA LEU A 397 39.95 -38.63 -8.34
C LEU A 397 39.66 -37.56 -7.27
N PHE A 398 39.09 -38.01 -6.15
CA PHE A 398 39.17 -37.38 -4.84
C PHE A 398 40.34 -38.05 -4.08
N ALA A 399 41.34 -37.27 -3.68
CA ALA A 399 42.27 -37.55 -2.57
C ALA A 399 43.12 -36.29 -2.34
N SER A 400 42.82 -35.52 -1.29
CA SER A 400 43.55 -35.51 -0.01
C SER A 400 44.79 -34.61 -0.03
N GLU A 401 44.66 -33.41 0.55
CA GLU A 401 45.80 -32.73 1.20
C GLU A 401 45.29 -31.64 2.16
N GLN A 402 45.00 -32.06 3.39
CA GLN A 402 45.19 -31.21 4.57
C GLN A 402 46.44 -31.75 5.29
N ASN A 403 47.52 -30.99 5.29
CA ASN A 403 48.42 -30.88 6.44
C ASN A 403 49.48 -29.78 6.24
N ASN A 404 49.60 -28.94 7.27
CA ASN A 404 50.77 -28.18 7.73
C ASN A 404 51.53 -27.28 6.73
N SER A 405 51.62 -25.98 7.03
CA SER A 405 52.66 -25.47 7.96
C SER A 405 52.70 -23.93 8.00
N ASN A 406 53.02 -23.45 9.20
CA ASN A 406 53.58 -22.15 9.61
C ASN A 406 52.62 -21.03 10.01
#